data_AF-A0A5P9FAJ8-F1
#
_entry.id   AF-A0A5P9FAJ8-F1
#
_cell.length_a   1.000
_cell.length_b   1.000
_cell.length_c   1.000
_cell.angle_alpha   90.00
_cell.angle_beta   90.00
_cell.angle_gamma   90.00
#
_symmetry.space_group_name_H-M   'P 1'
#
loop_
_entity.id
_entity.type
_entity.pdbx_description
1 polymer ?
#
loop_
_entity_poly.entity_id
_entity_poly.type
_entity_poly.pdbx_seq_one_letter_code
_entity_poly.pdbx_strand_id
1 'polypeptide(L)'
;MPKDSKSDTPILDETLSRLDIPDDARKMLRAPQRRVEVALRLRRDDGTMAVYPAWRVQYNDVLGPTKGGVRFHPDVNLEEVTELARWMTIKCALMDLPFGGAKGGVQVDPKTLSRQELERLSRAFVDGFGDMLGPDRDIPAPDVNTNPRIMGWMVDEYAVITRAHRPAAITGKPLPLGGSAGRVASTGQGALLVLQEWARRQDRDPGDITVAVQGFGNAGAHFAMRAHDAGFKVVAVSDSRGALHSEGGLDPEPLHREKEQGKGLDDVYSGTSVGENEDYSSIEPDALLSMDVDVLALAALQDAVTEDNVSDVKAGCVLEIANGPVSPGADQTLADNGIAVLPDVLANAGGVTVSYYEWVQGRTGERWSEHDVEERLQARFDRITPQVFDRAEKDGSTLRQAAYAIAVERIAEAISIRGDSCYFKG
;
A
#
# COMPACT_ATOMS: atom_id res chain seq x y z
N MET A 1 32.31 -15.13 -11.27
CA MET A 1 31.05 -15.83 -10.93
C MET A 1 30.24 -14.87 -10.09
N PRO A 2 29.06 -14.41 -10.55
CA PRO A 2 28.20 -13.61 -9.70
C PRO A 2 27.79 -14.49 -8.52
N LYS A 3 28.00 -14.01 -7.30
CA LYS A 3 27.41 -14.61 -6.11
C LYS A 3 25.90 -14.55 -6.30
N ASP A 4 25.24 -15.68 -6.17
CA ASP A 4 23.78 -15.75 -6.08
C ASP A 4 23.30 -14.69 -5.09
N SER A 5 22.57 -13.69 -5.58
CA SER A 5 21.81 -12.81 -4.71
C SER A 5 20.76 -13.71 -4.07
N LYS A 6 20.97 -14.06 -2.79
CA LYS A 6 19.90 -14.60 -1.96
C LYS A 6 18.74 -13.61 -2.10
N SER A 7 17.64 -14.08 -2.68
CA SER A 7 16.44 -13.26 -2.78
C SER A 7 15.95 -13.07 -1.35
N ASP A 8 15.99 -11.84 -0.86
CA ASP A 8 15.49 -11.46 0.47
C ASP A 8 13.95 -11.46 0.49
N THR A 9 13.32 -12.50 -0.05
CA THR A 9 11.87 -12.68 0.04
C THR A 9 11.51 -14.10 0.48
N PRO A 10 11.71 -14.41 1.78
CA PRO A 10 11.40 -15.73 2.35
C PRO A 10 9.98 -16.19 2.02
N ILE A 11 9.01 -15.27 2.08
CA ILE A 11 7.59 -15.62 1.97
C ILE A 11 7.16 -16.07 0.57
N LEU A 12 7.65 -15.44 -0.51
CA LEU A 12 7.28 -15.89 -1.85
C LEU A 12 7.93 -17.25 -2.13
N ASP A 13 9.21 -17.42 -1.78
CA ASP A 13 9.91 -18.68 -1.98
C ASP A 13 9.28 -19.82 -1.17
N GLU A 14 8.90 -19.56 0.08
CA GLU A 14 8.14 -20.49 0.91
C GLU A 14 6.79 -20.82 0.27
N THR A 15 6.02 -19.81 -0.14
CA THR A 15 4.72 -20.00 -0.81
C THR A 15 4.87 -20.86 -2.06
N LEU A 16 5.81 -20.52 -2.96
CA LEU A 16 6.09 -21.27 -4.18
C LEU A 16 6.53 -22.71 -3.90
N SER A 17 7.16 -22.98 -2.77
CA SER A 17 7.57 -24.34 -2.38
C SER A 17 6.41 -25.21 -1.90
N ARG A 18 5.40 -24.58 -1.26
CA ARG A 18 4.24 -25.26 -0.66
C ARG A 18 3.10 -25.50 -1.66
N LEU A 19 3.05 -24.72 -2.74
CA LEU A 19 1.99 -24.82 -3.74
C LEU A 19 2.29 -25.87 -4.81
N ASP A 20 1.23 -26.55 -5.26
CA ASP A 20 1.25 -27.41 -6.45
C ASP A 20 0.94 -26.57 -7.70
N ILE A 21 1.97 -25.89 -8.20
CA ILE A 21 1.90 -25.07 -9.42
C ILE A 21 2.94 -25.53 -10.46
N PRO A 22 2.67 -25.33 -11.77
CA PRO A 22 3.59 -25.68 -12.83
C PRO A 22 4.98 -25.03 -12.67
N ASP A 23 6.02 -25.74 -13.07
CA ASP A 23 7.41 -25.26 -13.02
C ASP A 23 7.62 -23.94 -13.78
N ASP A 24 6.87 -23.75 -14.87
CA ASP A 24 6.95 -22.53 -15.68
C ASP A 24 6.43 -21.33 -14.88
N ALA A 25 5.33 -21.49 -14.14
CA ALA A 25 4.83 -20.47 -13.22
C ALA A 25 5.84 -20.18 -12.11
N ARG A 26 6.46 -21.21 -11.50
CA ARG A 26 7.51 -21.04 -10.48
C ARG A 26 8.69 -20.23 -11.02
N LYS A 27 9.14 -20.50 -12.24
CA LYS A 27 10.26 -19.77 -12.86
C LYS A 27 9.90 -18.33 -13.18
N MET A 28 8.72 -18.10 -13.77
CA MET A 28 8.25 -16.76 -14.14
C MET A 28 7.99 -15.88 -12.91
N LEU A 29 7.59 -16.45 -11.78
CA LEU A 29 7.35 -15.70 -10.54
C LEU A 29 8.62 -15.37 -9.75
N ARG A 30 9.77 -15.96 -10.08
CA ARG A 30 11.05 -15.71 -9.37
C ARG A 30 11.79 -14.47 -9.87
N ALA A 31 11.54 -14.05 -11.10
CA ALA A 31 12.28 -12.97 -11.73
C ALA A 31 11.34 -11.96 -12.40
N PRO A 32 11.66 -10.65 -12.34
CA PRO A 32 10.89 -9.66 -13.05
C PRO A 32 11.06 -9.80 -14.57
N GLN A 33 9.98 -9.58 -15.30
CA GLN A 33 9.95 -9.58 -16.77
C GLN A 33 10.85 -8.51 -17.39
N ARG A 34 10.90 -7.30 -16.80
CA ARG A 34 11.68 -6.19 -17.35
C ARG A 34 12.14 -5.23 -16.26
N ARG A 35 13.41 -4.82 -16.34
CA ARG A 35 14.00 -3.72 -15.55
C ARG A 35 14.58 -2.70 -16.52
N VAL A 36 14.20 -1.43 -16.39
CA VAL A 36 14.74 -0.33 -17.21
C VAL A 36 15.34 0.71 -16.28
N GLU A 37 16.58 1.11 -16.56
CA GLU A 37 17.29 2.19 -15.88
C GLU A 37 17.54 3.34 -16.85
N VAL A 38 17.28 4.56 -16.40
CA VAL A 38 17.47 5.79 -17.19
C VAL A 38 18.15 6.84 -16.31
N ALA A 39 19.16 7.50 -16.85
CA ALA A 39 19.77 8.67 -16.22
C ALA A 39 18.99 9.93 -16.62
N LEU A 40 18.13 10.43 -15.75
CA LEU A 40 17.33 11.64 -15.97
C LEU A 40 18.22 12.87 -15.86
N ARG A 41 18.36 13.62 -16.96
CA ARG A 41 19.21 14.81 -17.03
C ARG A 41 18.35 16.06 -16.85
N LEU A 42 18.64 16.85 -15.82
CA LEU A 42 17.88 18.03 -15.45
C LEU A 42 18.79 19.26 -15.36
N ARG A 43 18.44 20.32 -16.09
CA ARG A 43 19.03 21.65 -15.86
C ARG A 43 18.40 22.26 -14.62
N ARG A 44 19.22 22.56 -13.61
CA ARG A 44 18.83 23.22 -12.36
C ARG A 44 18.54 24.70 -12.59
N ASP A 45 17.88 25.33 -11.62
CA ASP A 45 17.54 26.76 -11.69
C ASP A 45 18.77 27.67 -11.73
N ASP A 46 19.89 27.23 -11.15
CA ASP A 46 21.19 27.93 -11.21
C ASP A 46 21.97 27.68 -12.51
N GLY A 47 21.41 26.91 -13.44
CA GLY A 47 22.04 26.57 -14.70
C GLY A 47 23.00 25.37 -14.63
N THR A 48 23.21 24.75 -13.47
CA THR A 48 24.01 23.52 -13.36
C THR A 48 23.26 22.30 -13.93
N MET A 49 23.98 21.27 -14.39
CA MET A 49 23.37 20.02 -14.84
C MET A 49 23.36 19.03 -13.69
N ALA A 50 22.18 18.52 -13.35
CA ALA A 50 21.99 17.40 -12.45
C ALA A 50 21.64 16.14 -13.25
N VAL A 51 22.04 14.98 -12.73
CA VAL A 51 21.72 13.67 -13.29
C VAL A 51 21.18 12.79 -12.18
N TYR A 52 19.98 12.27 -12.36
CA TYR A 52 19.30 11.43 -11.37
C TYR A 52 19.11 10.02 -11.94
N PRO A 53 19.66 8.98 -11.30
CA PRO A 53 19.29 7.60 -11.59
C PRO A 53 17.80 7.38 -11.39
N ALA A 54 17.17 6.71 -12.35
CA ALA A 54 15.76 6.35 -12.27
C ALA A 54 15.53 4.96 -12.82
N TRP A 55 14.55 4.26 -12.24
CA TRP A 55 14.18 2.90 -12.62
C TRP A 55 12.69 2.77 -12.84
N ARG A 56 12.32 1.88 -13.76
CA ARG A 56 10.98 1.33 -13.88
C ARG A 56 11.07 -0.19 -14.07
N VAL A 57 10.48 -0.93 -13.14
CA VAL A 57 10.46 -2.39 -13.13
C VAL A 57 9.04 -2.87 -13.41
N GLN A 58 8.88 -3.74 -14.42
CA GLN A 58 7.67 -4.50 -14.71
C GLN A 58 7.95 -5.93 -14.26
N TYR A 59 7.27 -6.37 -13.21
CA TYR A 59 7.57 -7.66 -12.59
C TYR A 59 6.90 -8.80 -13.35
N ASN A 60 5.58 -8.71 -13.56
CA ASN A 60 4.81 -9.70 -14.27
C ASN A 60 3.56 -9.03 -14.86
N ASP A 61 3.22 -9.32 -16.12
CA ASP A 61 2.09 -8.76 -16.86
C ASP A 61 1.03 -9.80 -17.27
N VAL A 62 1.06 -11.01 -16.68
CA VAL A 62 0.22 -12.13 -17.15
C VAL A 62 -1.27 -11.89 -16.92
N LEU A 63 -1.64 -11.12 -15.89
CA LEU A 63 -3.03 -10.78 -15.60
C LEU A 63 -3.50 -9.49 -16.31
N GLY A 64 -2.60 -8.74 -16.94
CA GLY A 64 -2.91 -7.47 -17.59
C GLY A 64 -1.76 -6.47 -17.50
N PRO A 65 -1.99 -5.19 -17.87
CA PRO A 65 -0.95 -4.18 -17.83
C PRO A 65 -0.40 -3.99 -16.41
N THR A 66 0.85 -3.57 -16.30
CA THR A 66 1.50 -3.49 -15.00
C THR A 66 1.06 -2.25 -14.23
N LYS A 67 0.91 -2.38 -12.90
CA LYS A 67 0.48 -1.29 -12.03
C LYS A 67 1.49 -1.04 -10.92
N GLY A 68 1.87 0.22 -10.72
CA GLY A 68 2.88 0.55 -9.72
C GLY A 68 3.16 2.02 -9.53
N GLY A 69 3.34 2.44 -8.27
CA GLY A 69 3.71 3.82 -7.93
C GLY A 69 5.13 4.21 -8.39
N VAL A 70 5.42 5.51 -8.33
CA VAL A 70 6.76 6.09 -8.57
C VAL A 70 7.23 6.82 -7.32
N ARG A 71 8.35 6.39 -6.75
CA ARG A 71 8.95 6.91 -5.51
C ARG A 71 10.07 7.91 -5.81
N PHE A 72 10.08 9.05 -5.13
CA PHE A 72 11.21 9.99 -5.15
C PHE A 72 11.90 9.96 -3.78
N HIS A 73 13.07 9.32 -3.68
CA HIS A 73 13.77 9.18 -2.40
C HIS A 73 15.29 9.10 -2.62
N PRO A 74 16.15 9.67 -1.75
CA PRO A 74 17.59 9.60 -1.91
C PRO A 74 18.16 8.18 -1.86
N ASP A 75 17.52 7.28 -1.11
CA ASP A 75 18.02 5.90 -0.90
C ASP A 75 17.42 4.87 -1.85
N VAL A 76 16.48 5.27 -2.74
CA VAL A 76 15.83 4.32 -3.64
C VAL A 76 16.85 3.73 -4.62
N ASN A 77 16.80 2.42 -4.80
CA ASN A 77 17.69 1.64 -5.66
C ASN A 77 16.91 0.58 -6.44
N LEU A 78 17.58 -0.11 -7.38
CA LEU A 78 16.95 -1.08 -8.28
C LEU A 78 16.37 -2.30 -7.54
N GLU A 79 17.06 -2.77 -6.51
CA GLU A 79 16.66 -3.91 -5.70
C GLU A 79 15.34 -3.59 -4.98
N GLU A 80 15.26 -2.47 -4.26
CA GLU A 80 14.05 -2.01 -3.58
C GLU A 80 12.87 -1.85 -4.57
N VAL A 81 13.11 -1.21 -5.72
CA VAL A 81 12.06 -1.03 -6.75
C VAL A 81 11.59 -2.39 -7.29
N THR A 82 12.48 -3.37 -7.42
CA THR A 82 12.12 -4.73 -7.83
C THR A 82 11.24 -5.42 -6.79
N GLU A 83 11.61 -5.36 -5.52
CA GLU A 83 10.86 -5.98 -4.42
C GLU A 83 9.45 -5.38 -4.33
N LEU A 84 9.34 -4.05 -4.40
CA LEU A 84 8.06 -3.35 -4.41
C LEU A 84 7.22 -3.69 -5.66
N ALA A 85 7.83 -3.91 -6.82
CA ALA A 85 7.12 -4.34 -8.03
C ALA A 85 6.57 -5.77 -7.91
N ARG A 86 7.29 -6.65 -7.21
CA ARG A 86 6.80 -7.99 -6.85
C ARG A 86 5.58 -7.88 -5.93
N TRP A 87 5.66 -7.07 -4.87
CA TRP A 87 4.53 -6.87 -3.96
C TRP A 87 3.30 -6.33 -4.68
N MET A 88 3.48 -5.42 -5.65
CA MET A 88 2.37 -4.96 -6.49
C MET A 88 1.75 -6.08 -7.33
N THR A 89 2.55 -7.05 -7.79
CA THR A 89 2.04 -8.22 -8.53
C THR A 89 1.13 -9.05 -7.65
N ILE A 90 1.59 -9.39 -6.44
CA ILE A 90 0.82 -10.18 -5.47
C ILE A 90 -0.45 -9.43 -5.05
N LYS A 91 -0.33 -8.13 -4.72
CA LYS A 91 -1.46 -7.30 -4.28
C LYS A 91 -2.55 -7.14 -5.35
N CYS A 92 -2.15 -6.89 -6.60
CA CYS A 92 -3.11 -6.83 -7.72
C CYS A 92 -3.82 -8.17 -7.94
N ALA A 93 -3.06 -9.27 -7.92
CA ALA A 93 -3.63 -10.61 -8.10
C ALA A 93 -4.57 -11.01 -6.95
N LEU A 94 -4.20 -10.73 -5.70
CA LEU A 94 -5.04 -10.98 -4.52
C LEU A 94 -6.38 -10.24 -4.60
N MET A 95 -6.34 -8.96 -5.00
CA MET A 95 -7.55 -8.14 -5.11
C MET A 95 -8.37 -8.41 -6.37
N ASP A 96 -7.99 -9.42 -7.18
CA ASP A 96 -8.65 -9.78 -8.44
C ASP A 96 -8.75 -8.56 -9.38
N LEU A 97 -7.65 -7.80 -9.47
CA LEU A 97 -7.52 -6.67 -10.37
C LEU A 97 -6.88 -7.17 -11.68
N PRO A 98 -7.31 -6.70 -12.86
CA PRO A 98 -6.77 -7.12 -14.15
C PRO A 98 -5.43 -6.43 -14.44
N PHE A 99 -4.49 -6.55 -13.50
CA PHE A 99 -3.20 -5.89 -13.51
C PHE A 99 -2.08 -6.84 -13.12
N GLY A 100 -0.96 -6.66 -13.80
CA GLY A 100 0.34 -7.08 -13.31
C GLY A 100 0.92 -6.14 -12.25
N GLY A 101 2.17 -6.38 -11.85
CA GLY A 101 2.89 -5.51 -10.91
C GLY A 101 4.03 -4.75 -11.55
N ALA A 102 4.16 -3.48 -11.16
CA ALA A 102 5.32 -2.65 -11.48
C ALA A 102 5.70 -1.77 -10.29
N LYS A 103 6.84 -1.10 -10.40
CA LYS A 103 7.23 0.02 -9.53
C LYS A 103 8.25 0.88 -10.26
N GLY A 104 8.29 2.17 -9.93
CA GLY A 104 9.35 3.07 -10.37
C GLY A 104 9.98 3.83 -9.20
N GLY A 105 11.20 4.30 -9.42
CA GLY A 105 11.95 5.07 -8.43
C GLY A 105 12.84 6.10 -9.12
N VAL A 106 13.03 7.26 -8.49
CA VAL A 106 14.05 8.25 -8.86
C VAL A 106 14.87 8.53 -7.62
N GLN A 107 16.19 8.36 -7.74
CA GLN A 107 17.14 8.61 -6.65
C GLN A 107 17.35 10.11 -6.47
N VAL A 108 16.52 10.72 -5.63
CA VAL A 108 16.51 12.18 -5.41
C VAL A 108 15.91 12.51 -4.05
N ASP A 109 16.46 13.52 -3.37
CA ASP A 109 15.74 14.20 -2.29
C ASP A 109 14.91 15.36 -2.86
N PRO A 110 13.57 15.23 -2.93
CA PRO A 110 12.71 16.26 -3.51
C PRO A 110 12.70 17.56 -2.69
N LYS A 111 13.14 17.56 -1.42
CA LYS A 111 13.27 18.77 -0.61
C LYS A 111 14.42 19.67 -1.08
N THR A 112 15.37 19.11 -1.81
CA THR A 112 16.49 19.87 -2.41
C THR A 112 16.13 20.50 -3.76
N LEU A 113 14.93 20.24 -4.27
CA LEU A 113 14.45 20.74 -5.55
C LEU A 113 13.50 21.92 -5.38
N SER A 114 13.63 22.91 -6.25
CA SER A 114 12.56 23.90 -6.40
C SER A 114 11.30 23.25 -6.99
N ARG A 115 10.16 23.95 -6.90
CA ARG A 115 8.91 23.47 -7.52
C ARG A 115 9.04 23.29 -9.04
N GLN A 116 9.83 24.14 -9.70
CA GLN A 116 10.05 24.05 -11.15
C GLN A 116 11.00 22.90 -11.49
N GLU A 117 12.06 22.69 -10.69
CA GLU A 117 12.96 21.54 -10.85
C GLU A 117 12.22 20.21 -10.66
N LEU A 118 11.31 20.14 -9.67
CA LEU A 118 10.49 18.95 -9.42
C LEU A 118 9.52 18.66 -10.57
N GLU A 119 8.88 19.68 -11.15
CA GLU A 119 8.06 19.52 -12.34
C GLU A 119 8.89 19.00 -13.53
N ARG A 120 10.02 19.65 -13.82
CA ARG A 120 10.91 19.23 -14.93
C ARG A 120 11.43 17.81 -14.73
N LEU A 121 11.78 17.41 -13.51
CA LEU A 121 12.18 16.04 -13.19
C LEU A 121 11.04 15.04 -13.45
N SER A 122 9.81 15.40 -13.07
CA SER A 122 8.63 14.56 -13.27
C SER A 122 8.32 14.35 -14.75
N ARG A 123 8.49 15.39 -15.58
CA ARG A 123 8.36 15.31 -17.04
C ARG A 123 9.49 14.46 -17.66
N ALA A 124 10.74 14.69 -17.24
CA ALA A 124 11.89 13.90 -17.69
C ALA A 124 11.73 12.40 -17.39
N PHE A 125 11.08 12.03 -16.28
CA PHE A 125 10.73 10.64 -15.99
C PHE A 125 9.82 10.06 -17.09
N VAL A 126 8.78 10.79 -17.49
CA VAL A 126 7.87 10.34 -18.56
C VAL A 126 8.58 10.30 -19.91
N ASP A 127 9.48 11.25 -20.20
CA ASP A 127 10.32 11.19 -21.40
C ASP A 127 11.18 9.92 -21.43
N GLY A 128 11.79 9.58 -20.28
CA GLY A 128 12.67 8.42 -20.16
C GLY A 128 11.97 7.07 -20.28
N PHE A 129 10.71 6.98 -19.83
CA PHE A 129 9.96 5.72 -19.77
C PHE A 129 8.74 5.68 -20.71
N GLY A 130 8.47 6.73 -21.50
CA GLY A 130 7.20 6.91 -22.24
C GLY A 130 6.80 5.72 -23.12
N ASP A 131 7.75 5.03 -23.73
CA ASP A 131 7.50 3.87 -24.60
C ASP A 131 6.89 2.66 -23.88
N MET A 132 7.18 2.51 -22.58
CA MET A 132 6.62 1.43 -21.76
C MET A 132 5.34 1.85 -21.03
N LEU A 133 5.10 3.15 -20.85
CA LEU A 133 3.90 3.66 -20.20
C LEU A 133 2.67 3.58 -21.12
N GLY A 134 1.50 3.43 -20.51
CA GLY A 134 0.23 3.56 -21.21
C GLY A 134 -0.90 2.79 -20.55
N PRO A 135 -2.16 3.12 -20.91
CA PRO A 135 -3.34 2.55 -20.28
C PRO A 135 -3.49 1.03 -20.50
N ASP A 136 -2.80 0.47 -21.49
CA ASP A 136 -2.79 -0.95 -21.85
C ASP A 136 -1.40 -1.59 -21.67
N ARG A 137 -0.45 -0.91 -21.00
CA ARG A 137 0.94 -1.40 -20.85
C ARG A 137 1.44 -1.30 -19.41
N ASP A 138 1.57 -0.08 -18.90
CA ASP A 138 2.07 0.20 -17.56
C ASP A 138 1.49 1.51 -17.04
N ILE A 139 0.91 1.47 -15.84
CA ILE A 139 0.13 2.57 -15.26
C ILE A 139 0.77 3.05 -13.94
N PRO A 140 1.58 4.12 -13.99
CA PRO A 140 2.11 4.80 -12.81
C PRO A 140 1.04 5.28 -11.82
N ALA A 141 1.49 5.52 -10.59
CA ALA A 141 0.72 6.10 -9.50
C ALA A 141 1.66 6.88 -8.55
N PRO A 142 1.11 7.61 -7.57
CA PRO A 142 1.89 8.14 -6.47
C PRO A 142 2.51 7.03 -5.61
N ASP A 143 3.61 7.36 -4.96
CA ASP A 143 4.28 6.63 -3.88
C ASP A 143 4.99 7.66 -2.97
N VAL A 144 5.97 7.24 -2.16
CA VAL A 144 6.70 8.13 -1.24
C VAL A 144 7.26 9.35 -1.98
N ASN A 145 6.95 10.53 -1.44
CA ASN A 145 7.25 11.86 -1.95
C ASN A 145 6.74 12.20 -3.37
N THR A 146 5.80 11.42 -3.91
CA THR A 146 5.01 11.83 -5.08
C THR A 146 3.54 11.98 -4.71
N ASN A 147 2.78 12.75 -5.49
CA ASN A 147 1.44 13.18 -5.10
C ASN A 147 0.57 13.47 -6.35
N PRO A 148 -0.72 13.83 -6.18
CA PRO A 148 -1.58 14.09 -7.32
C PRO A 148 -1.08 15.17 -8.28
N ARG A 149 -0.41 16.22 -7.78
CA ARG A 149 0.15 17.26 -8.66
C ARG A 149 1.22 16.70 -9.58
N ILE A 150 2.11 15.86 -9.05
CA ILE A 150 3.14 15.17 -9.84
C ILE A 150 2.51 14.24 -10.88
N MET A 151 1.48 13.49 -10.52
CA MET A 151 0.74 12.67 -11.49
C MET A 151 0.08 13.50 -12.59
N GLY A 152 -0.39 14.71 -12.25
CA GLY A 152 -0.90 15.68 -13.21
C GLY A 152 0.15 16.11 -14.22
N TRP A 153 1.37 16.44 -13.78
CA TRP A 153 2.49 16.75 -14.69
C TRP A 153 2.86 15.56 -15.57
N MET A 154 2.91 14.36 -14.99
CA MET A 154 3.29 13.17 -15.73
C MET A 154 2.26 12.79 -16.81
N VAL A 155 0.95 12.90 -16.53
CA VAL A 155 -0.09 12.56 -17.51
C VAL A 155 -0.18 13.61 -18.62
N ASP A 156 0.09 14.86 -18.29
CA ASP A 156 0.21 15.97 -19.24
C ASP A 156 1.37 15.74 -20.20
N GLU A 157 2.57 15.41 -19.69
CA GLU A 157 3.73 15.09 -20.53
C GLU A 157 3.47 13.88 -21.42
N TYR A 158 2.85 12.83 -20.87
CA TYR A 158 2.49 11.65 -21.65
C TYR A 158 1.51 11.99 -22.79
N ALA A 159 0.59 12.92 -22.57
CA ALA A 159 -0.33 13.39 -23.60
C ALA A 159 0.39 14.17 -24.72
N VAL A 160 1.42 14.95 -24.38
CA VAL A 160 2.29 15.63 -25.36
C VAL A 160 3.03 14.62 -26.23
N ILE A 161 3.70 13.64 -25.62
CA ILE A 161 4.47 12.60 -26.32
C ILE A 161 3.57 11.79 -27.26
N THR A 162 2.40 11.36 -26.77
CA THR A 162 1.48 10.50 -27.53
C THR A 162 0.53 11.27 -28.45
N ARG A 163 0.52 12.61 -28.36
CA ARG A 163 -0.41 13.51 -29.08
C ARG A 163 -1.87 13.13 -28.87
N ALA A 164 -2.21 12.64 -27.68
CA ALA A 164 -3.55 12.18 -27.35
C ALA A 164 -3.83 12.33 -25.84
N HIS A 165 -5.05 12.74 -25.50
CA HIS A 165 -5.50 12.73 -24.11
C HIS A 165 -5.70 11.28 -23.64
N ARG A 166 -4.85 10.81 -22.72
CA ARG A 166 -4.87 9.44 -22.19
C ARG A 166 -4.93 9.45 -20.65
N PRO A 167 -6.05 9.87 -20.04
CA PRO A 167 -6.15 10.00 -18.57
C PRO A 167 -5.96 8.67 -17.83
N ALA A 168 -6.23 7.53 -18.47
CA ALA A 168 -5.99 6.20 -17.90
C ALA A 168 -4.52 5.76 -17.91
N ALA A 169 -3.60 6.51 -18.52
CA ALA A 169 -2.17 6.15 -18.54
C ALA A 169 -1.51 6.28 -17.16
N ILE A 170 -2.04 7.15 -16.29
CA ILE A 170 -1.53 7.41 -14.95
C ILE A 170 -2.71 7.56 -13.99
N THR A 171 -2.54 7.10 -12.76
CA THR A 171 -3.56 7.16 -11.70
C THR A 171 -3.07 7.96 -10.50
N GLY A 172 -3.95 8.25 -9.55
CA GLY A 172 -3.71 9.17 -8.44
C GLY A 172 -3.67 10.62 -8.87
N LYS A 173 -4.39 10.97 -9.96
CA LYS A 173 -4.42 12.33 -10.51
C LYS A 173 -5.31 13.26 -9.65
N PRO A 174 -5.19 14.59 -9.80
CA PRO A 174 -6.15 15.52 -9.23
C PRO A 174 -7.54 15.29 -9.84
N LEU A 175 -8.60 15.52 -9.06
CA LEU A 175 -9.98 15.33 -9.54
C LEU A 175 -10.27 16.04 -10.88
N PRO A 176 -9.86 17.32 -11.09
CA PRO A 176 -10.07 18.01 -12.36
C PRO A 176 -9.39 17.34 -13.57
N LEU A 177 -8.34 16.54 -13.35
CA LEU A 177 -7.56 15.88 -14.41
C LEU A 177 -7.87 14.37 -14.55
N GLY A 178 -8.99 13.89 -14.04
CA GLY A 178 -9.33 12.47 -14.17
C GLY A 178 -9.09 11.63 -12.92
N GLY A 179 -8.82 12.25 -11.77
CA GLY A 179 -8.73 11.54 -10.49
C GLY A 179 -10.08 10.95 -10.06
N SER A 180 -10.05 9.91 -9.23
CA SER A 180 -11.24 9.32 -8.62
C SER A 180 -11.54 9.96 -7.27
N ALA A 181 -12.82 10.19 -6.97
CA ALA A 181 -13.29 10.50 -5.63
C ALA A 181 -12.99 9.32 -4.67
N GLY A 182 -12.96 9.58 -3.35
CA GLY A 182 -12.72 8.55 -2.32
C GLY A 182 -11.29 8.00 -2.23
N ARG A 183 -10.36 8.42 -3.11
CA ARG A 183 -8.99 7.86 -3.15
C ARG A 183 -8.23 8.04 -1.84
N VAL A 184 -8.31 9.22 -1.21
CA VAL A 184 -7.53 9.54 0.00
C VAL A 184 -7.93 8.63 1.17
N ALA A 185 -9.22 8.40 1.35
CA ALA A 185 -9.76 7.57 2.43
C ALA A 185 -9.71 6.06 2.15
N SER A 186 -9.52 5.65 0.89
CA SER A 186 -9.67 4.26 0.45
C SER A 186 -8.78 3.24 1.16
N THR A 187 -7.54 3.60 1.52
CA THR A 187 -6.65 2.70 2.26
C THR A 187 -7.18 2.43 3.67
N GLY A 188 -7.63 3.47 4.37
CA GLY A 188 -8.23 3.32 5.70
C GLY A 188 -9.55 2.57 5.65
N GLN A 189 -10.37 2.80 4.62
CA GLN A 189 -11.59 2.02 4.40
C GLN A 189 -11.27 0.54 4.18
N GLY A 190 -10.31 0.19 3.31
CA GLY A 190 -9.89 -1.20 3.12
C GLY A 190 -9.46 -1.87 4.43
N ALA A 191 -8.70 -1.17 5.26
CA ALA A 191 -8.26 -1.67 6.55
C ALA A 191 -9.42 -1.92 7.52
N LEU A 192 -10.42 -1.02 7.55
CA LEU A 192 -11.64 -1.21 8.33
C LEU A 192 -12.38 -2.48 7.89
N LEU A 193 -12.53 -2.73 6.59
CA LEU A 193 -13.27 -3.90 6.10
C LEU A 193 -12.60 -5.22 6.46
N VAL A 194 -11.27 -5.25 6.47
CA VAL A 194 -10.51 -6.42 6.92
C VAL A 194 -10.65 -6.61 8.42
N LEU A 195 -10.63 -5.53 9.21
CA LEU A 195 -10.87 -5.57 10.64
C LEU A 195 -12.28 -6.04 10.99
N GLN A 196 -13.30 -5.59 10.27
CA GLN A 196 -14.68 -6.02 10.48
C GLN A 196 -14.87 -7.51 10.22
N GLU A 197 -14.23 -8.07 9.18
CA GLU A 197 -14.26 -9.53 8.95
C GLU A 197 -13.55 -10.29 10.06
N TRP A 198 -12.40 -9.79 10.55
CA TRP A 198 -11.72 -10.37 11.71
C TRP A 198 -12.63 -10.37 12.95
N ALA A 199 -13.22 -9.22 13.29
CA ALA A 199 -14.12 -9.07 14.43
C ALA A 199 -15.33 -10.02 14.35
N ARG A 200 -15.94 -10.12 13.16
CA ARG A 200 -17.06 -11.04 12.88
C ARG A 200 -16.67 -12.50 13.14
N ARG A 201 -15.45 -12.91 12.77
CA ARG A 201 -14.96 -14.27 13.03
C ARG A 201 -14.60 -14.53 14.50
N GLN A 202 -14.28 -13.48 15.25
CA GLN A 202 -14.12 -13.57 16.70
C GLN A 202 -15.46 -13.57 17.45
N ASP A 203 -16.60 -13.42 16.76
CA ASP A 203 -17.93 -13.26 17.38
C ASP A 203 -17.96 -12.10 18.38
N ARG A 204 -17.29 -10.99 18.03
CA ARG A 204 -17.17 -9.79 18.86
C ARG A 204 -17.81 -8.59 18.17
N ASP A 205 -18.59 -7.84 18.96
CA ASP A 205 -19.14 -6.56 18.52
C ASP A 205 -18.03 -5.48 18.48
N PRO A 206 -18.08 -4.54 17.52
CA PRO A 206 -17.07 -3.47 17.41
C PRO A 206 -16.84 -2.69 18.70
N GLY A 207 -17.91 -2.41 19.47
CA GLY A 207 -17.84 -1.65 20.72
C GLY A 207 -17.00 -2.30 21.82
N ASP A 208 -16.80 -3.61 21.75
CA ASP A 208 -16.00 -4.37 22.71
C ASP A 208 -14.53 -4.49 22.28
N ILE A 209 -14.14 -3.93 21.13
CA ILE A 209 -12.81 -4.06 20.54
C ILE A 209 -12.05 -2.73 20.68
N THR A 210 -10.95 -2.78 21.42
CA THR A 210 -10.01 -1.67 21.59
C THR A 210 -8.99 -1.61 20.46
N VAL A 211 -8.74 -0.42 19.91
CA VAL A 211 -7.84 -0.20 18.78
C VAL A 211 -6.80 0.86 19.12
N ALA A 212 -5.52 0.52 18.98
CA ALA A 212 -4.40 1.48 19.02
C ALA A 212 -3.87 1.69 17.60
N VAL A 213 -3.72 2.95 17.17
CA VAL A 213 -3.30 3.30 15.81
C VAL A 213 -1.94 3.99 15.82
N GLN A 214 -0.91 3.28 15.37
CA GLN A 214 0.40 3.84 15.14
C GLN A 214 0.43 4.59 13.80
N GLY A 215 0.66 5.90 13.83
CA GLY A 215 0.78 6.71 12.62
C GLY A 215 -0.53 7.38 12.18
N PHE A 216 -0.75 8.59 12.67
CA PHE A 216 -1.93 9.41 12.37
C PHE A 216 -1.75 10.26 11.10
N GLY A 217 -1.18 9.67 10.04
CA GLY A 217 -1.11 10.28 8.71
C GLY A 217 -2.40 10.03 7.92
N ASN A 218 -2.42 10.28 6.60
CA ASN A 218 -3.64 10.10 5.78
C ASN A 218 -4.31 8.73 5.98
N ALA A 219 -3.56 7.63 5.88
CA ALA A 219 -4.13 6.28 5.98
C ALA A 219 -4.62 5.96 7.40
N GLY A 220 -3.78 6.20 8.42
CA GLY A 220 -4.13 5.91 9.81
C GLY A 220 -5.21 6.82 10.38
N ALA A 221 -5.23 8.11 10.02
CA ALA A 221 -6.29 9.03 10.45
C ALA A 221 -7.65 8.64 9.83
N HIS A 222 -7.71 8.38 8.52
CA HIS A 222 -8.95 7.92 7.89
C HIS A 222 -9.40 6.56 8.42
N PHE A 223 -8.47 5.65 8.71
CA PHE A 223 -8.80 4.39 9.39
C PHE A 223 -9.38 4.65 10.78
N ALA A 224 -8.72 5.45 11.62
CA ALA A 224 -9.16 5.74 12.98
C ALA A 224 -10.58 6.35 13.00
N MET A 225 -10.83 7.38 12.18
CA MET A 225 -12.16 8.00 12.06
C MET A 225 -13.22 6.97 11.63
N ARG A 226 -12.94 6.17 10.60
CA ARG A 226 -13.89 5.15 10.10
C ARG A 226 -14.11 4.01 11.09
N ALA A 227 -13.08 3.61 11.82
CA ALA A 227 -13.18 2.62 12.88
C ALA A 227 -14.06 3.14 14.03
N HIS A 228 -13.84 4.39 14.46
CA HIS A 228 -14.69 5.07 15.44
C HIS A 228 -16.15 5.13 14.98
N ASP A 229 -16.41 5.57 13.74
CA ASP A 229 -17.76 5.63 13.16
C ASP A 229 -18.44 4.26 13.06
N ALA A 230 -17.66 3.19 12.85
CA ALA A 230 -18.13 1.82 12.84
C ALA A 230 -18.33 1.23 14.25
N GLY A 231 -18.07 1.99 15.31
CA GLY A 231 -18.27 1.63 16.70
C GLY A 231 -17.07 1.00 17.40
N PHE A 232 -15.89 0.91 16.76
CA PHE A 232 -14.68 0.44 17.43
C PHE A 232 -14.16 1.46 18.43
N LYS A 233 -13.60 0.98 19.55
CA LYS A 233 -13.05 1.84 20.59
C LYS A 233 -11.60 2.19 20.29
N VAL A 234 -11.38 3.29 19.58
CA VAL A 234 -10.02 3.82 19.33
C VAL A 234 -9.47 4.39 20.63
N VAL A 235 -8.60 3.66 21.32
CA VAL A 235 -8.08 4.05 22.65
C VAL A 235 -6.74 4.79 22.57
N ALA A 236 -6.00 4.65 21.48
CA ALA A 236 -4.72 5.34 21.32
C ALA A 236 -4.41 5.68 19.86
N VAL A 237 -3.76 6.82 19.65
CA VAL A 237 -3.22 7.22 18.35
C VAL A 237 -1.84 7.86 18.51
N SER A 238 -0.91 7.62 17.59
CA SER A 238 0.41 8.25 17.60
C SER A 238 0.81 8.88 16.27
N ASP A 239 1.73 9.84 16.31
CA ASP A 239 2.47 10.31 15.16
C ASP A 239 3.96 10.54 15.49
N SER A 240 4.69 11.22 14.59
CA SER A 240 6.12 11.45 14.78
C SER A 240 6.47 12.41 15.93
N ARG A 241 5.49 13.08 16.54
CA ARG A 241 5.70 14.06 17.62
C ARG A 241 5.29 13.52 18.98
N GLY A 242 4.21 12.74 19.04
CA GLY A 242 3.69 12.21 20.29
C GLY A 242 2.61 11.15 20.10
N ALA A 243 2.06 10.67 21.23
CA ALA A 243 0.95 9.73 21.26
C ALA A 243 -0.05 10.09 22.35
N LEU A 244 -1.32 9.80 22.08
CA LEU A 244 -2.44 10.06 22.96
C LEU A 244 -3.12 8.75 23.30
N HIS A 245 -3.57 8.64 24.53
CA HIS A 245 -4.30 7.49 25.04
C HIS A 245 -5.50 7.93 25.87
N SER A 246 -6.63 7.26 25.70
CA SER A 246 -7.77 7.35 26.61
C SER A 246 -8.41 5.98 26.79
N GLU A 247 -8.55 5.54 28.04
CA GLU A 247 -9.28 4.31 28.38
C GLU A 247 -10.75 4.39 27.96
N GLY A 248 -11.33 5.60 27.89
CA GLY A 248 -12.70 5.85 27.44
C GLY A 248 -12.90 5.74 25.93
N GLY A 249 -11.80 5.77 25.16
CA GLY A 249 -11.82 5.96 23.71
C GLY A 249 -11.59 7.44 23.33
N LEU A 250 -11.10 7.64 22.11
CA LEU A 250 -10.81 8.93 21.50
C LEU A 250 -11.79 9.18 20.35
N ASP A 251 -12.20 10.43 20.16
CA ASP A 251 -12.81 10.92 18.91
C ASP A 251 -11.70 11.37 17.94
N PRO A 252 -11.45 10.64 16.83
CA PRO A 252 -10.36 10.97 15.91
C PRO A 252 -10.67 12.16 14.97
N GLU A 253 -11.91 12.63 14.87
CA GLU A 253 -12.31 13.69 13.93
C GLU A 253 -11.80 15.09 14.35
N PRO A 254 -11.97 15.55 15.62
CA PRO A 254 -11.31 16.77 16.10
C PRO A 254 -9.78 16.71 15.94
N LEU A 255 -9.18 15.57 16.28
CA LEU A 255 -7.76 15.30 16.14
C LEU A 255 -7.24 15.51 14.72
N HIS A 256 -7.96 14.94 13.75
CA HIS A 256 -7.62 15.06 12.35
C HIS A 256 -7.71 16.52 11.87
N ARG A 257 -8.80 17.23 12.20
CA ARG A 257 -9.00 18.63 11.82
C ARG A 257 -7.93 19.57 12.36
N GLU A 258 -7.47 19.36 13.59
CA GLU A 258 -6.39 20.18 14.15
C GLU A 258 -5.03 19.88 13.53
N LYS A 259 -4.77 18.61 13.21
CA LYS A 259 -3.55 18.21 12.52
C LYS A 259 -3.49 18.80 11.11
N GLU A 260 -4.61 18.89 10.39
CA GLU A 260 -4.68 19.57 9.10
C GLU A 260 -4.35 21.08 9.19
N GLN A 261 -4.53 21.69 10.36
CA GLN A 261 -4.14 23.09 10.63
C GLN A 261 -2.65 23.25 11.00
N GLY A 262 -1.88 22.15 11.05
CA GLY A 262 -0.43 22.15 11.26
C GLY A 262 0.02 21.93 12.71
N LYS A 263 -0.89 21.64 13.64
CA LYS A 263 -0.59 21.29 15.03
C LYS A 263 -0.12 19.82 15.15
N GLY A 264 0.79 19.53 16.09
CA GLY A 264 1.14 18.15 16.46
C GLY A 264 0.14 17.56 17.47
N LEU A 265 0.09 16.23 17.63
CA LEU A 265 -0.86 15.60 18.58
C LEU A 265 -0.72 16.16 20.01
N ASP A 266 0.50 16.45 20.47
CA ASP A 266 0.74 17.07 21.77
C ASP A 266 0.15 18.49 21.87
N ASP A 267 0.08 19.23 20.76
CA ASP A 267 -0.49 20.58 20.70
C ASP A 267 -2.03 20.57 20.65
N VAL A 268 -2.62 19.48 20.14
CA VAL A 268 -4.09 19.36 19.97
C VAL A 268 -4.78 19.30 21.34
N TYR A 269 -4.17 18.62 22.29
CA TYR A 269 -4.77 18.36 23.60
C TYR A 269 -4.02 19.00 24.79
N SER A 270 -2.92 19.72 24.57
CA SER A 270 -2.27 20.51 25.63
C SER A 270 -2.90 21.90 25.86
N GLY A 271 -3.89 22.30 25.06
CA GLY A 271 -4.49 23.62 25.18
C GLY A 271 -5.87 23.77 24.53
N THR A 272 -6.90 23.80 25.37
CA THR A 272 -8.19 24.52 25.18
C THR A 272 -9.03 24.24 23.93
N SER A 273 -8.70 23.25 23.08
CA SER A 273 -9.35 23.11 21.77
C SER A 273 -10.33 21.92 21.68
N VAL A 274 -10.19 20.91 22.54
CA VAL A 274 -11.11 19.77 22.64
C VAL A 274 -11.35 19.47 24.13
N GLY A 275 -12.50 19.92 24.65
CA GLY A 275 -13.15 19.56 25.93
C GLY A 275 -12.29 19.29 27.18
N GLU A 276 -12.48 20.10 28.23
CA GLU A 276 -12.00 19.87 29.61
C GLU A 276 -12.57 18.60 30.31
N ASN A 277 -13.09 17.61 29.57
CA ASN A 277 -13.91 16.52 30.10
C ASN A 277 -13.53 15.09 29.65
N GLU A 278 -12.35 14.87 29.05
CA GLU A 278 -11.90 13.50 28.73
C GLU A 278 -10.59 13.18 29.46
N ASP A 279 -10.59 12.08 30.21
CA ASP A 279 -9.38 11.47 30.79
C ASP A 279 -8.52 10.92 29.66
N TYR A 280 -7.65 11.76 29.10
CA TYR A 280 -6.61 11.35 28.17
C TYR A 280 -5.22 11.63 28.75
N SER A 281 -4.26 10.80 28.38
CA SER A 281 -2.85 10.97 28.74
C SER A 281 -1.97 10.96 27.51
N SER A 282 -0.96 11.83 27.50
CA SER A 282 0.15 11.73 26.56
C SER A 282 1.05 10.55 26.97
N ILE A 283 1.42 9.72 26.00
CA ILE A 283 2.36 8.61 26.18
C ILE A 283 3.50 8.75 25.17
N GLU A 284 4.61 8.07 25.43
CA GLU A 284 5.70 7.97 24.45
C GLU A 284 5.21 7.23 23.19
N PRO A 285 5.59 7.67 21.97
CA PRO A 285 5.12 7.07 20.72
C PRO A 285 5.31 5.55 20.64
N ASP A 286 6.45 5.06 21.12
CA ASP A 286 6.79 3.63 21.07
C ASP A 286 6.05 2.82 22.14
N ALA A 287 5.58 3.45 23.22
CA ALA A 287 4.77 2.78 24.23
C ALA A 287 3.45 2.26 23.64
N LEU A 288 2.94 2.90 22.57
CA LEU A 288 1.74 2.46 21.87
C LEU A 288 1.88 1.02 21.32
N LEU A 289 3.07 0.63 20.86
CA LEU A 289 3.33 -0.70 20.27
C LEU A 289 3.20 -1.84 21.28
N SER A 290 3.34 -1.54 22.58
CA SER A 290 3.31 -2.52 23.68
C SER A 290 2.03 -2.46 24.54
N MET A 291 1.04 -1.69 24.06
CA MET A 291 -0.25 -1.57 24.73
C MET A 291 -1.03 -2.89 24.70
N ASP A 292 -1.72 -3.15 25.81
CA ASP A 292 -2.66 -4.26 25.92
C ASP A 292 -4.00 -3.82 25.30
N VAL A 293 -4.17 -4.12 24.01
CA VAL A 293 -5.34 -3.77 23.20
C VAL A 293 -5.75 -4.96 22.33
N ASP A 294 -6.97 -4.94 21.82
CA ASP A 294 -7.41 -6.01 20.92
C ASP A 294 -6.75 -5.92 19.55
N VAL A 295 -6.53 -4.69 19.04
CA VAL A 295 -5.99 -4.44 17.72
C VAL A 295 -4.91 -3.37 17.75
N LEU A 296 -3.71 -3.72 17.30
CA LEU A 296 -2.63 -2.78 16.99
C LEU A 296 -2.60 -2.51 15.48
N ALA A 297 -3.04 -1.33 15.07
CA ALA A 297 -3.03 -0.90 13.67
C ALA A 297 -1.73 -0.12 13.35
N LEU A 298 -0.91 -0.67 12.46
CA LEU A 298 0.38 -0.10 12.07
C LEU A 298 0.24 0.68 10.76
N ALA A 299 0.31 2.01 10.82
CA ALA A 299 0.04 2.92 9.70
C ALA A 299 1.14 3.97 9.44
N ALA A 300 2.33 3.85 10.06
CA ALA A 300 3.43 4.80 9.87
C ALA A 300 4.56 4.29 8.94
N LEU A 301 5.48 3.49 9.48
CA LEU A 301 6.76 3.12 8.85
C LEU A 301 6.86 1.61 8.60
N GLN A 302 7.80 1.24 7.72
CA GLN A 302 8.29 -0.13 7.59
C GLN A 302 9.01 -0.57 8.86
N ASP A 303 9.01 -1.87 9.15
CA ASP A 303 9.74 -2.48 10.27
C ASP A 303 9.46 -1.81 11.62
N ALA A 304 8.20 -1.43 11.87
CA ALA A 304 7.75 -0.89 13.16
C ALA A 304 7.74 -1.97 14.27
N VAL A 305 7.43 -3.22 13.90
CA VAL A 305 7.54 -4.39 14.76
C VAL A 305 8.62 -5.31 14.19
N THR A 306 9.68 -5.52 14.94
CA THR A 306 10.85 -6.32 14.57
C THR A 306 11.16 -7.36 15.63
N GLU A 307 12.15 -8.19 15.37
CA GLU A 307 12.69 -9.18 16.32
C GLU A 307 13.12 -8.53 17.65
N ASP A 308 13.42 -7.24 17.65
CA ASP A 308 13.90 -6.51 18.84
C ASP A 308 12.76 -6.10 19.79
N ASN A 309 11.53 -5.92 19.28
CA ASN A 309 10.40 -5.41 20.09
C ASN A 309 9.15 -6.30 20.03
N VAL A 310 9.10 -7.34 19.19
CA VAL A 310 7.93 -8.22 19.04
C VAL A 310 7.51 -8.90 20.35
N SER A 311 8.46 -9.12 21.27
CA SER A 311 8.16 -9.68 22.60
C SER A 311 7.31 -8.76 23.48
N ASP A 312 7.28 -7.47 23.18
CA ASP A 312 6.53 -6.47 23.95
C ASP A 312 5.12 -6.25 23.39
N VAL A 313 4.81 -6.79 22.20
CA VAL A 313 3.49 -6.69 21.58
C VAL A 313 2.49 -7.56 22.34
N LYS A 314 1.48 -6.91 22.93
CA LYS A 314 0.41 -7.58 23.70
C LYS A 314 -0.91 -7.64 22.95
N ALA A 315 -0.96 -7.10 21.74
CA ALA A 315 -2.20 -6.97 21.00
C ALA A 315 -2.78 -8.34 20.61
N GLY A 316 -4.11 -8.49 20.66
CA GLY A 316 -4.78 -9.71 20.19
C GLY A 316 -4.68 -9.90 18.67
N CYS A 317 -4.47 -8.82 17.93
CA CYS A 317 -4.32 -8.79 16.48
C CYS A 317 -3.46 -7.59 16.04
N VAL A 318 -2.68 -7.77 14.97
CA VAL A 318 -1.94 -6.71 14.30
C VAL A 318 -2.56 -6.43 12.94
N LEU A 319 -2.87 -5.17 12.63
CA LEU A 319 -3.44 -4.73 11.36
C LEU A 319 -2.44 -3.88 10.59
N GLU A 320 -1.99 -4.37 9.43
CA GLU A 320 -0.94 -3.69 8.64
C GLU A 320 -1.52 -2.70 7.62
N ILE A 321 -1.61 -1.43 8.00
CA ILE A 321 -2.07 -0.36 7.10
C ILE A 321 -0.88 0.20 6.28
N ALA A 322 0.30 0.28 6.88
CA ALA A 322 1.55 0.56 6.18
C ALA A 322 1.97 -0.65 5.32
N ASN A 323 2.95 -0.48 4.43
CA ASN A 323 3.52 -1.62 3.69
C ASN A 323 4.69 -2.17 4.50
N GLY A 324 4.74 -3.48 4.75
CA GLY A 324 5.78 -4.16 5.53
C GLY A 324 6.09 -3.55 6.90
N PRO A 325 5.11 -3.25 7.77
CA PRO A 325 5.39 -2.74 9.11
C PRO A 325 5.88 -3.82 10.09
N VAL A 326 5.74 -5.10 9.77
CA VAL A 326 6.23 -6.23 10.58
C VAL A 326 7.36 -6.95 9.83
N SER A 327 8.50 -7.15 10.47
CA SER A 327 9.63 -7.89 9.89
C SER A 327 9.31 -9.38 9.75
N PRO A 328 9.97 -10.14 8.84
CA PRO A 328 9.71 -11.57 8.68
C PRO A 328 9.92 -12.39 9.96
N GLY A 329 10.93 -12.07 10.79
CA GLY A 329 11.16 -12.77 12.06
C GLY A 329 10.11 -12.43 13.12
N ALA A 330 9.64 -11.18 13.14
CA ALA A 330 8.52 -10.78 13.99
C ALA A 330 7.20 -11.43 13.57
N ASP A 331 6.92 -11.54 12.25
CA ASP A 331 5.72 -12.18 11.71
C ASP A 331 5.61 -13.64 12.18
N GLN A 332 6.73 -14.38 12.14
CA GLN A 332 6.78 -15.75 12.67
C GLN A 332 6.56 -15.80 14.18
N THR A 333 7.18 -14.89 14.95
CA THR A 333 7.02 -14.85 16.41
C THR A 333 5.59 -14.52 16.82
N LEU A 334 4.92 -13.59 16.12
CA LEU A 334 3.51 -13.28 16.35
C LEU A 334 2.62 -14.50 16.06
N ALA A 335 2.88 -15.20 14.95
CA ALA A 335 2.15 -16.42 14.60
C ALA A 335 2.34 -17.53 15.65
N ASP A 336 3.56 -17.75 16.13
CA ASP A 336 3.86 -18.75 17.17
C ASP A 336 3.17 -18.43 18.51
N ASN A 337 2.96 -17.13 18.79
CA ASN A 337 2.21 -16.64 19.95
C ASN A 337 0.68 -16.63 19.74
N GLY A 338 0.19 -17.05 18.57
CA GLY A 338 -1.24 -17.06 18.26
C GLY A 338 -1.84 -15.67 18.00
N ILE A 339 -1.00 -14.65 17.75
CA ILE A 339 -1.44 -13.29 17.42
C ILE A 339 -1.69 -13.22 15.91
N ALA A 340 -2.92 -12.89 15.53
CA ALA A 340 -3.29 -12.78 14.12
C ALA A 340 -2.64 -11.53 13.49
N VAL A 341 -2.04 -11.67 12.32
CA VAL A 341 -1.55 -10.56 11.50
C VAL A 341 -2.46 -10.41 10.29
N LEU A 342 -3.21 -9.31 10.20
CA LEU A 342 -4.01 -8.92 9.04
C LEU A 342 -3.07 -8.24 8.03
N PRO A 343 -2.68 -8.94 6.95
CA PRO A 343 -1.48 -8.61 6.22
C PRO A 343 -1.68 -7.41 5.29
N ASP A 344 -0.62 -6.64 5.08
CA ASP A 344 -0.59 -5.40 4.32
C ASP A 344 -1.09 -5.55 2.88
N VAL A 345 -0.75 -6.67 2.24
CA VAL A 345 -1.18 -7.08 0.90
C VAL A 345 -2.71 -7.09 0.76
N LEU A 346 -3.45 -7.27 1.85
CA LEU A 346 -4.91 -7.21 1.91
C LEU A 346 -5.40 -5.90 2.56
N ALA A 347 -4.94 -5.61 3.79
CA ALA A 347 -5.44 -4.51 4.62
C ALA A 347 -5.31 -3.13 3.95
N ASN A 348 -4.20 -2.87 3.28
CA ASN A 348 -3.98 -1.56 2.65
C ASN A 348 -4.34 -1.52 1.15
N ALA A 349 -4.99 -2.58 0.63
CA ALA A 349 -5.25 -2.74 -0.79
C ALA A 349 -6.40 -1.86 -1.34
N GLY A 350 -7.06 -1.09 -0.47
CA GLY A 350 -8.08 -0.13 -0.89
C GLY A 350 -7.53 0.95 -1.82
N GLY A 351 -6.30 1.42 -1.57
CA GLY A 351 -5.62 2.41 -2.41
C GLY A 351 -5.39 1.94 -3.85
N VAL A 352 -4.95 0.69 -4.05
CA VAL A 352 -4.78 0.12 -5.40
C VAL A 352 -6.11 -0.20 -6.06
N THR A 353 -7.12 -0.59 -5.28
CA THR A 353 -8.48 -0.87 -5.79
C THR A 353 -9.16 0.40 -6.32
N VAL A 354 -9.10 1.51 -5.58
CA VAL A 354 -9.63 2.79 -6.09
C VAL A 354 -8.75 3.33 -7.22
N SER A 355 -7.46 3.00 -7.24
CA SER A 355 -6.61 3.27 -8.39
C SER A 355 -7.04 2.52 -9.66
N TYR A 356 -7.55 1.30 -9.52
CA TYR A 356 -8.18 0.55 -10.61
C TYR A 356 -9.48 1.23 -11.07
N TYR A 357 -10.34 1.66 -10.13
CA TYR A 357 -11.56 2.39 -10.48
C TYR A 357 -11.28 3.72 -11.19
N GLU A 358 -10.22 4.43 -10.81
CA GLU A 358 -9.75 5.62 -11.53
C GLU A 358 -9.31 5.29 -12.97
N TRP A 359 -8.66 4.15 -13.16
CA TRP A 359 -8.28 3.67 -14.49
C TRP A 359 -9.51 3.30 -15.33
N VAL A 360 -10.50 2.61 -14.76
CA VAL A 360 -11.78 2.30 -15.44
C VAL A 360 -12.51 3.56 -15.87
N GLN A 361 -12.67 4.52 -14.95
CA GLN A 361 -13.26 5.84 -15.22
C GLN A 361 -12.48 6.59 -16.33
N GLY A 362 -11.15 6.56 -16.28
CA GLY A 362 -10.30 7.17 -17.31
C GLY A 362 -10.42 6.52 -18.69
N ARG A 363 -10.80 5.24 -18.78
CA ARG A 363 -11.02 4.54 -20.06
C ARG A 363 -12.41 4.75 -20.63
N THR A 364 -13.40 4.81 -19.76
CA THR A 364 -14.82 4.93 -20.13
C THR A 364 -15.23 6.39 -20.34
N GLY A 365 -14.51 7.34 -19.73
CA GLY A 365 -14.89 8.74 -19.66
C GLY A 365 -15.94 9.04 -18.59
N GLU A 366 -16.33 8.04 -17.79
CA GLU A 366 -17.28 8.21 -16.70
C GLU A 366 -16.61 8.79 -15.45
N ARG A 367 -17.42 9.47 -14.62
CA ARG A 367 -17.03 9.90 -13.28
C ARG A 367 -18.00 9.32 -12.29
N TRP A 368 -17.47 8.73 -11.23
CA TRP A 368 -18.27 8.16 -10.16
C TRP A 368 -18.25 9.07 -8.94
N SER A 369 -19.34 9.07 -8.19
CA SER A 369 -19.39 9.74 -6.89
C SER A 369 -18.48 9.02 -5.89
N GLU A 370 -18.18 9.67 -4.77
CA GLU A 370 -17.46 9.00 -3.68
C GLU A 370 -18.22 7.78 -3.16
N HIS A 371 -19.55 7.91 -3.01
CA HIS A 371 -20.43 6.82 -2.62
C HIS A 371 -20.36 5.63 -3.58
N ASP A 372 -20.42 5.88 -4.90
CA ASP A 372 -20.29 4.85 -5.93
C ASP A 372 -18.94 4.09 -5.85
N VAL A 373 -17.86 4.82 -5.58
CA VAL A 373 -16.51 4.25 -5.43
C VAL A 373 -16.43 3.40 -4.16
N GLU A 374 -17.02 3.88 -3.07
CA GLU A 374 -17.04 3.21 -1.78
C GLU A 374 -17.87 1.92 -1.81
N GLU A 375 -19.07 1.94 -2.40
CA GLU A 375 -19.91 0.75 -2.57
C GLU A 375 -19.17 -0.34 -3.37
N ARG A 376 -18.50 0.05 -4.47
CA ARG A 376 -17.69 -0.88 -5.27
C ARG A 376 -16.46 -1.37 -4.52
N LEU A 377 -15.86 -0.55 -3.66
CA LEU A 377 -14.75 -0.94 -2.80
C LEU A 377 -15.22 -1.98 -1.78
N GLN A 378 -16.32 -1.72 -1.09
CA GLN A 378 -16.97 -2.61 -0.14
C GLN A 378 -17.25 -3.98 -0.76
N ALA A 379 -17.99 -4.01 -1.87
CA ALA A 379 -18.37 -5.25 -2.53
C ALA A 379 -17.16 -6.11 -2.96
N ARG A 380 -16.02 -5.49 -3.28
CA ARG A 380 -14.80 -6.22 -3.61
C ARG A 380 -14.15 -6.82 -2.35
N PHE A 381 -14.05 -6.07 -1.27
CA PHE A 381 -13.51 -6.57 0.00
C PHE A 381 -14.39 -7.65 0.62
N ASP A 382 -15.71 -7.50 0.59
CA ASP A 382 -16.67 -8.53 1.06
C ASP A 382 -16.52 -9.86 0.33
N ARG A 383 -16.07 -9.82 -0.93
CA ARG A 383 -15.80 -11.01 -1.72
C ARG A 383 -14.42 -11.61 -1.44
N ILE A 384 -13.38 -10.77 -1.27
CA ILE A 384 -11.97 -11.20 -1.24
C ILE A 384 -11.50 -11.51 0.18
N THR A 385 -11.85 -10.68 1.17
CA THR A 385 -11.40 -10.82 2.55
C THR A 385 -11.79 -12.20 3.12
N PRO A 386 -13.06 -12.66 3.03
CA PRO A 386 -13.42 -13.97 3.55
C PRO A 386 -12.65 -15.13 2.91
N GLN A 387 -12.31 -15.04 1.61
CA GLN A 387 -11.52 -16.07 0.93
C GLN A 387 -10.13 -16.25 1.55
N VAL A 388 -9.50 -15.15 2.00
CA VAL A 388 -8.18 -15.21 2.65
C VAL A 388 -8.29 -15.89 4.00
N PHE A 389 -9.28 -15.54 4.81
CA PHE A 389 -9.51 -16.18 6.10
C PHE A 389 -9.90 -17.65 5.96
N ASP A 390 -10.84 -17.98 5.08
CA ASP A 390 -11.25 -19.36 4.80
C ASP A 390 -10.07 -20.21 4.33
N ARG A 391 -9.19 -19.63 3.50
CA ARG A 391 -7.98 -20.31 3.05
C ARG A 391 -6.99 -20.54 4.19
N ALA A 392 -6.78 -19.55 5.06
CA ALA A 392 -5.91 -19.69 6.22
C ALA A 392 -6.39 -20.79 7.19
N GLU A 393 -7.69 -20.83 7.47
CA GLU A 393 -8.32 -21.85 8.30
C GLU A 393 -8.19 -23.25 7.68
N LYS A 394 -8.49 -23.38 6.38
CA LYS A 394 -8.42 -24.64 5.66
C LYS A 394 -7.00 -25.23 5.63
N ASP A 395 -6.00 -24.39 5.41
CA ASP A 395 -4.61 -24.82 5.25
C ASP A 395 -3.83 -24.85 6.57
N GLY A 396 -4.41 -24.34 7.66
CA GLY A 396 -3.70 -24.14 8.93
C GLY A 396 -2.51 -23.19 8.78
N SER A 397 -2.65 -22.16 7.93
CA SER A 397 -1.59 -21.19 7.62
C SER A 397 -1.89 -19.82 8.23
N THR A 398 -0.90 -18.92 8.23
CA THR A 398 -1.17 -17.51 8.56
C THR A 398 -2.02 -16.85 7.46
N LEU A 399 -2.69 -15.73 7.80
CA LEU A 399 -3.44 -14.94 6.81
C LEU A 399 -2.52 -14.39 5.72
N ARG A 400 -1.27 -14.03 6.06
CA ARG A 400 -0.26 -13.61 5.09
C ARG A 400 0.06 -14.72 4.10
N GLN A 401 0.33 -15.94 4.57
CA GLN A 401 0.58 -17.09 3.72
C GLN A 401 -0.63 -17.41 2.82
N ALA A 402 -1.84 -17.37 3.36
CA ALA A 402 -3.07 -17.59 2.60
C ALA A 402 -3.29 -16.54 1.51
N ALA A 403 -3.05 -15.26 1.81
CA ALA A 403 -3.13 -14.16 0.85
C ALA A 403 -2.14 -14.35 -0.31
N TYR A 404 -0.89 -14.70 0.00
CA TYR A 404 0.12 -15.00 -1.02
C TYR A 404 -0.24 -16.24 -1.85
N ALA A 405 -0.75 -17.29 -1.21
CA ALA A 405 -1.17 -18.51 -1.89
C ALA A 405 -2.25 -18.23 -2.96
N ILE A 406 -3.33 -17.53 -2.58
CA ILE A 406 -4.41 -17.16 -3.50
C ILE A 406 -3.89 -16.33 -4.67
N ALA A 407 -3.02 -15.34 -4.39
CA ALA A 407 -2.46 -14.49 -5.43
C ALA A 407 -1.58 -15.27 -6.42
N VAL A 408 -0.70 -16.13 -5.91
CA VAL A 408 0.20 -16.96 -6.71
C VAL A 408 -0.58 -17.96 -7.55
N GLU A 409 -1.59 -18.63 -6.98
CA GLU A 409 -2.44 -19.57 -7.71
C GLU A 409 -3.14 -18.91 -8.89
N ARG A 410 -3.71 -17.71 -8.72
CA ARG A 410 -4.34 -16.95 -9.82
C ARG A 410 -3.36 -16.61 -10.94
N ILE A 411 -2.14 -16.21 -10.58
CA ILE A 411 -1.08 -15.92 -11.56
C ILE A 411 -0.66 -17.20 -12.27
N ALA A 412 -0.44 -18.29 -11.52
CA ALA A 412 -0.02 -19.57 -12.04
C ALA A 412 -1.06 -20.19 -12.98
N GLU A 413 -2.35 -20.08 -12.65
CA GLU A 413 -3.45 -20.51 -13.51
C GLU A 413 -3.45 -19.75 -14.84
N ALA A 414 -3.29 -18.42 -14.80
CA ALA A 414 -3.19 -17.61 -16.01
C ALA A 414 -1.96 -17.95 -16.87
N ILE A 415 -0.82 -18.28 -16.24
CA ILE A 415 0.38 -18.77 -16.94
C ILE A 415 0.10 -20.13 -17.60
N SER A 416 -0.49 -21.08 -16.85
CA SER A 416 -0.79 -22.43 -17.32
C SER A 416 -1.74 -22.43 -18.52
N ILE A 417 -2.82 -21.64 -18.47
CA ILE A 417 -3.80 -21.53 -19.56
C ILE A 417 -3.19 -20.91 -20.84
N ARG A 418 -2.17 -20.04 -20.72
CA ARG A 418 -1.43 -19.52 -21.89
C ARG A 418 -0.51 -20.56 -22.52
N GLY A 419 -0.32 -21.71 -21.89
CA GLY A 419 0.51 -22.82 -22.31
C GLY A 419 1.68 -23.02 -21.36
N ASP A 420 1.75 -24.20 -20.76
CA ASP A 420 2.86 -24.64 -19.92
C ASP A 420 3.53 -25.90 -20.49
N SER A 421 4.61 -26.32 -19.84
CA SER A 421 5.36 -27.51 -20.24
C SER A 421 4.53 -28.79 -20.27
N CYS A 422 3.44 -28.90 -19.51
CA CYS A 422 2.54 -30.06 -19.54
C CYS A 422 1.73 -30.06 -20.84
N TYR A 423 1.19 -28.91 -21.24
CA TYR A 423 0.46 -28.75 -22.50
C TYR A 423 1.35 -29.04 -23.73
N PHE A 424 2.61 -28.57 -23.72
CA PHE A 424 3.50 -28.72 -24.88
C PHE A 424 4.24 -30.07 -24.97
N LYS A 425 4.23 -30.89 -23.90
CA LYS A 425 4.83 -32.23 -23.90
C LYS A 425 3.83 -33.35 -24.21
N GLY A 426 2.53 -33.08 -24.06
CA GLY A 426 1.44 -33.95 -24.51
C GLY A 426 1.25 -33.86 -26.01
#